data_AF-A0A329U3Y7-F1
#
_entry.id   AF-A0A329U3Y7-F1
#
_cell.length_a   1.000
_cell.length_b   1.000
_cell.length_c   1.000
_cell.angle_alpha   90.00
_cell.angle_beta   90.00
_cell.angle_gamma   90.00
#
_symmetry.space_group_name_H-M   'P 1'
#
loop_
_entity.id
_entity.type
_entity.pdbx_description
1 polymer ?
#
loop_
_entity_poly.entity_id
_entity_poly.type
_entity_poly.pdbx_seq_one_letter_code
_entity_poly.pdbx_strand_id
1 'polypeptide(L)'
;MKLTFEEKKLLYTYGCADLELTRKRLYGVAGMTVDPDQNKLVLDFCRKLEDETLADWYDQMFYFVRSEMEHYTMMQKMSRDIEEDEDWGPTIFDESEEEELIDDV
;
A
#
# COMPACT_ATOMS: atom_id res chain seq x y z
N MET A 1 0.57 19.17 0.61
CA MET A 1 0.34 18.74 2.02
C MET A 1 1.13 17.50 2.41
N LYS A 2 1.37 17.28 3.72
CA LYS A 2 1.93 16.01 4.24
C LYS A 2 0.80 15.06 4.65
N LEU A 3 0.72 13.89 4.01
CA LEU A 3 -0.29 12.86 4.29
C LEU A 3 0.24 11.78 5.23
N THR A 4 -0.60 11.34 6.18
CA THR A 4 -0.35 10.14 6.99
C THR A 4 -0.64 8.89 6.18
N PHE A 5 -0.19 7.73 6.66
CA PHE A 5 -0.42 6.47 5.98
C PHE A 5 -1.91 6.11 5.86
N GLU A 6 -2.71 6.35 6.92
CA GLU A 6 -4.15 6.09 6.89
C GLU A 6 -4.90 7.04 5.94
N GLU A 7 -4.48 8.30 5.84
CA GLU A 7 -5.02 9.23 4.85
C GLU A 7 -4.71 8.78 3.42
N LYS A 8 -3.49 8.27 3.17
CA LYS A 8 -3.12 7.69 1.86
C LYS A 8 -3.96 6.47 1.54
N LYS A 9 -4.27 5.59 2.50
CA LYS A 9 -5.20 4.47 2.30
C LYS A 9 -6.59 4.94 1.91
N LEU A 10 -7.13 5.95 2.60
CA LEU A 10 -8.45 6.51 2.27
C LEU A 10 -8.49 7.09 0.86
N LEU A 11 -7.42 7.77 0.45
CA LEU A 11 -7.29 8.29 -0.89
C LEU A 11 -7.15 7.19 -1.95
N TYR A 12 -6.37 6.15 -1.66
CA TYR A 12 -6.20 5.03 -2.56
C TYR A 12 -7.51 4.26 -2.82
N THR A 13 -8.37 4.17 -1.81
CA THR A 13 -9.66 3.45 -1.91
C THR A 13 -10.78 4.30 -2.49
N TYR A 14 -10.91 5.57 -2.09
CA TYR A 14 -12.09 6.40 -2.41
C TYR A 14 -11.79 7.58 -3.34
N GLY A 15 -10.52 7.95 -3.49
CA GLY A 15 -10.11 9.14 -4.21
C GLY A 15 -10.07 8.97 -5.73
N CYS A 16 -10.09 10.12 -6.42
CA CYS A 16 -9.95 10.21 -7.86
C CYS A 16 -9.32 11.53 -8.28
N ALA A 17 -9.08 11.71 -9.59
CA ALA A 17 -8.49 12.93 -10.15
C ALA A 17 -9.34 14.19 -9.87
N ASP A 18 -10.64 14.03 -9.61
CA ASP A 18 -11.54 15.12 -9.22
C ASP A 18 -11.52 15.29 -7.69
N LEU A 19 -10.96 16.41 -7.23
CA LEU A 19 -10.84 16.77 -5.82
C LEU A 19 -12.22 16.95 -5.18
N GLU A 20 -13.16 17.60 -5.86
CA GLU A 20 -14.49 17.88 -5.31
C GLU A 20 -15.28 16.57 -5.15
N LEU A 21 -15.22 15.69 -6.15
CA LEU A 21 -15.84 14.38 -6.08
C LEU A 21 -15.21 13.51 -4.99
N THR A 22 -13.87 13.57 -4.84
CA THR A 22 -13.17 12.86 -3.77
C THR A 22 -13.63 13.33 -2.39
N ARG A 23 -13.71 14.65 -2.16
CA ARG A 23 -14.23 15.20 -0.90
C ARG A 23 -15.66 14.73 -0.64
N LYS A 24 -16.55 14.81 -1.63
CA LYS A 24 -17.95 14.34 -1.51
C LYS A 24 -18.04 12.87 -1.11
N ARG A 25 -17.22 12.00 -1.71
CA ARG A 25 -17.15 10.57 -1.36
C ARG A 25 -16.67 10.37 0.07
N LEU A 26 -15.63 11.07 0.50
CA LEU A 26 -15.09 10.94 1.86
C LEU A 26 -16.08 11.42 2.92
N TYR A 27 -16.85 12.49 2.68
CA TYR A 27 -17.97 12.85 3.58
C TYR A 27 -19.06 11.77 3.61
N GLY A 28 -19.35 11.13 2.47
CA GLY A 28 -20.24 9.98 2.42
C GLY A 28 -19.73 8.82 3.28
N VAL A 29 -18.43 8.51 3.21
CA VAL A 29 -17.78 7.51 4.05
C VAL A 29 -17.90 7.90 5.53
N ALA A 30 -17.59 9.16 5.89
CA ALA A 30 -17.76 9.65 7.26
C ALA A 30 -19.21 9.50 7.76
N GLY A 31 -20.22 9.71 6.91
CA GLY A 31 -21.62 9.50 7.29
C GLY A 31 -21.99 8.03 7.57
N MET A 32 -21.22 7.08 7.04
CA MET A 32 -21.45 5.63 7.21
C MET A 32 -20.54 5.00 8.27
N THR A 33 -19.47 5.66 8.67
CA THR A 33 -18.53 5.13 9.68
C THR A 33 -19.11 5.22 11.08
N VAL A 34 -19.45 4.07 11.66
CA VAL A 34 -20.03 3.97 13.01
C VAL A 34 -18.99 4.17 14.10
N ASP A 35 -17.76 3.68 13.89
CA ASP A 35 -16.68 3.80 14.87
C ASP A 35 -16.27 5.27 15.06
N PRO A 36 -16.34 5.84 16.28
CA PRO A 36 -16.09 7.26 16.50
C PRO A 36 -14.66 7.72 16.18
N ASP A 37 -13.66 6.89 16.45
CA ASP A 37 -12.25 7.25 16.23
C ASP A 37 -11.93 7.24 14.73
N GLN A 38 -12.44 6.25 14.00
CA GLN A 38 -12.34 6.21 12.54
C GLN A 38 -13.14 7.33 11.90
N ASN A 39 -14.33 7.63 12.41
CA ASN A 39 -15.16 8.73 11.91
C ASN A 39 -14.42 10.07 12.03
N LYS A 40 -13.82 10.31 13.20
CA LYS A 40 -13.00 11.49 13.45
C LYS A 40 -11.83 11.57 12.47
N LEU A 41 -11.12 10.46 12.24
CA LEU A 41 -10.02 10.41 11.27
C LEU A 41 -10.49 10.82 9.86
N VAL A 42 -11.63 10.28 9.39
CA VAL A 42 -12.15 10.61 8.06
C VAL A 42 -12.60 12.08 8.00
N LEU A 43 -13.28 12.59 9.03
CA LEU A 43 -13.73 13.99 9.07
C LEU A 43 -12.57 14.99 9.15
N ASP A 44 -11.58 14.73 9.99
CA ASP A 44 -10.39 15.58 10.09
C ASP A 44 -9.61 15.56 8.76
N PHE A 45 -9.60 14.42 8.07
CA PHE A 45 -9.02 14.34 6.75
C PHE A 45 -9.83 15.12 5.69
N CYS A 46 -11.16 15.05 5.71
CA CYS A 46 -12.00 15.87 4.83
C CYS A 46 -11.70 17.37 4.98
N ARG A 47 -11.61 17.87 6.21
CA ARG A 47 -11.27 19.28 6.50
C ARG A 47 -9.90 19.64 5.97
N LYS A 48 -8.92 18.77 6.21
CA LYS A 48 -7.56 18.94 5.70
C LYS A 48 -7.55 19.08 4.18
N LEU A 49 -8.37 18.29 3.47
CA LEU A 49 -8.51 18.40 2.02
C LEU A 49 -9.14 19.71 1.57
N GLU A 50 -9.94 20.42 2.39
CA GLU A 50 -10.58 21.69 2.02
C GLU A 50 -9.57 22.78 1.63
N ASP A 51 -8.41 22.79 2.28
CA ASP A 51 -7.32 23.75 2.05
C ASP A 51 -6.53 23.47 0.76
N GLU A 52 -6.75 22.33 0.10
CA GLU A 52 -6.01 21.95 -1.10
C GLU A 52 -6.55 22.57 -2.39
N THR A 53 -5.62 22.80 -3.33
CA THR A 53 -5.94 23.33 -4.66
C THR A 53 -5.92 22.23 -5.72
N LEU A 54 -6.66 22.44 -6.81
CA LEU A 54 -6.72 21.46 -7.91
C LEU A 54 -5.35 21.22 -8.57
N ALA A 55 -4.49 22.24 -8.62
CA ALA A 55 -3.18 22.15 -9.25
C ALA A 55 -2.26 21.19 -8.48
N ASP A 56 -2.26 21.27 -7.16
CA ASP A 56 -1.45 20.39 -6.30
C ASP A 56 -2.07 18.98 -6.16
N TRP A 57 -3.39 18.88 -6.31
CA TRP A 57 -4.14 17.64 -6.10
C TRP A 57 -3.77 16.53 -7.07
N TYR A 58 -3.68 16.83 -8.37
CA TYR A 58 -3.48 15.80 -9.38
C TYR A 58 -2.15 15.08 -9.17
N ASP A 59 -1.08 15.84 -8.92
CA ASP A 59 0.24 15.29 -8.68
C ASP A 59 0.30 14.52 -7.35
N GLN A 60 -0.33 15.05 -6.30
CA GLN A 60 -0.47 14.36 -5.01
C GLN A 60 -1.17 13.01 -5.16
N MET A 61 -2.31 12.95 -5.85
CA MET A 61 -3.08 11.71 -5.99
C MET A 61 -2.46 10.71 -6.96
N PHE A 62 -2.16 11.15 -8.18
CA PHE A 62 -1.82 10.23 -9.26
C PHE A 62 -0.36 9.78 -9.20
N TYR A 63 0.57 10.69 -8.89
CA TYR A 63 1.98 10.34 -8.84
C TYR A 63 2.43 9.85 -7.49
N PHE A 64 2.06 10.54 -6.40
CA PHE A 64 2.61 10.18 -5.08
C PHE A 64 1.79 9.09 -4.39
N VAL A 65 0.51 9.34 -4.08
CA VAL A 65 -0.30 8.40 -3.30
C VAL A 65 -0.50 7.07 -4.01
N ARG A 66 -0.87 7.11 -5.30
CA ARG A 66 -1.15 5.88 -6.05
C ARG A 66 0.10 5.00 -6.19
N SER A 67 1.23 5.58 -6.61
CA SER A 67 2.46 4.80 -6.76
C SER A 67 2.92 4.20 -5.43
N GLU A 68 2.94 4.99 -4.35
CA GLU A 68 3.38 4.52 -3.04
C GLU A 68 2.49 3.38 -2.51
N MET A 69 1.17 3.49 -2.68
CA MET A 69 0.23 2.47 -2.23
C MET A 69 0.25 1.20 -3.11
N GLU A 70 0.46 1.31 -4.42
CA GLU A 70 0.66 0.16 -5.31
C GLU A 70 1.92 -0.62 -4.92
N HIS A 71 3.02 0.07 -4.62
CA HIS A 71 4.25 -0.56 -4.15
C HIS A 71 4.04 -1.23 -2.79
N TYR A 72 3.33 -0.58 -1.86
CA TYR A 72 3.02 -1.17 -0.56
C TYR A 72 2.21 -2.47 -0.70
N THR A 73 1.16 -2.47 -1.53
CA THR A 73 0.36 -3.67 -1.80
C THR A 73 1.19 -4.77 -2.47
N MET A 74 2.08 -4.41 -3.40
CA MET A 74 2.98 -5.37 -4.03
C MET A 74 3.91 -6.03 -3.01
N MET A 75 4.52 -5.24 -2.11
CA MET A 75 5.41 -5.75 -1.08
C MET A 75 4.68 -6.65 -0.08
N GLN A 76 3.46 -6.27 0.33
CA GLN A 76 2.63 -7.13 1.18
C GLN A 76 2.32 -8.46 0.51
N LYS A 77 1.99 -8.44 -0.79
CA LYS A 77 1.74 -9.67 -1.55
C LYS A 77 2.99 -10.53 -1.59
N MET A 78 4.15 -9.98 -1.97
CA MET A 78 5.40 -10.75 -2.03
C MET A 78 5.81 -11.32 -0.68
N SER A 79 5.67 -10.56 0.41
CA SER A 79 5.94 -11.06 1.76
C SER A 79 5.08 -12.27 2.10
N ARG A 80 3.78 -12.21 1.78
CA ARG A 80 2.86 -13.32 2.01
C ARG A 80 3.16 -14.51 1.10
N ASP A 81 3.43 -14.27 -0.18
CA ASP A 81 3.79 -15.33 -1.14
C ASP A 81 5.08 -16.05 -0.68
N ILE A 82 6.03 -15.33 -0.06
CA ILE A 82 7.22 -15.90 0.58
C ILE A 82 6.85 -16.72 1.82
N GLU A 83 6.03 -16.20 2.71
CA GLU A 83 5.62 -16.92 3.93
C GLU A 83 4.78 -18.18 3.64
N GLU A 84 4.02 -18.18 2.55
CA GLU A 84 3.16 -19.30 2.11
C GLU A 84 3.91 -20.34 1.27
N ASP A 85 5.08 -20.01 0.72
CA ASP A 85 5.91 -20.99 0.03
C ASP A 85 6.44 -21.99 1.08
N GLU A 86 6.22 -23.29 0.87
CA GLU A 86 6.71 -24.36 1.77
C GLU A 86 7.91 -25.10 1.14
N ASP A 87 8.24 -24.81 -0.13
CA ASP A 87 9.32 -25.43 -0.91
C ASP A 87 10.63 -24.65 -0.79
N TRP A 88 10.92 -24.16 0.43
CA TRP A 88 12.20 -23.52 0.78
C TRP A 88 13.36 -24.51 0.91
N GLY A 89 13.13 -25.79 0.61
CA GLY A 89 14.11 -26.86 0.70
C GLY A 89 15.27 -26.67 -0.29
N PRO A 90 16.51 -27.04 0.06
CA PRO A 90 17.66 -26.85 -0.80
C PRO A 90 17.58 -27.78 -2.01
N THR A 91 17.11 -27.29 -3.15
CA THR A 91 17.36 -27.92 -4.46
C THR A 91 18.76 -27.61 -5.01
N ILE A 92 19.56 -26.81 -4.27
CA ILE A 92 20.87 -26.32 -4.71
C ILE A 92 22.03 -27.14 -4.11
N PHE A 93 21.80 -27.89 -3.03
CA PHE A 93 22.79 -28.82 -2.48
C PHE A 93 22.30 -30.24 -2.64
N ASP A 94 22.45 -30.78 -3.86
CA ASP A 94 22.52 -32.22 -4.03
C ASP A 94 23.89 -32.63 -3.46
N GLU A 95 23.93 -33.02 -2.18
CA GLU A 95 25.14 -33.54 -1.51
C GLU A 95 25.73 -34.77 -2.23
N SER A 96 25.06 -35.32 -3.25
CA SER A 96 25.59 -36.39 -4.11
C SER A 96 26.59 -35.94 -5.18
N GLU A 97 26.87 -34.63 -5.34
CA GLU A 97 27.97 -34.12 -6.16
C GLU A 97 29.23 -33.77 -5.35
N GLU A 98 29.43 -34.35 -4.16
CA GLU A 98 30.80 -34.60 -3.69
C GLU A 98 31.41 -35.72 -4.55
N GLU A 99 31.84 -35.36 -5.77
CA GLU A 99 32.75 -36.19 -6.56
C GLU A 99 33.97 -36.50 -5.69
N GLU A 100 34.06 -37.75 -5.26
CA GLU A 100 35.22 -38.39 -4.65
C GLU A 100 36.50 -37.97 -5.38
N LEU A 101 37.21 -36.97 -4.87
CA LEU A 101 38.61 -36.72 -5.19
C LEU A 101 39.46 -37.80 -4.50
N ILE A 102 39.34 -39.03 -4.99
CA ILE A 102 40.37 -40.06 -4.83
C ILE A 102 41.39 -39.78 -5.92
N ASP A 103 42.53 -39.18 -5.55
CA ASP A 103 43.75 -39.33 -6.36
C ASP A 103 44.62 -40.38 -5.66
N ASP A 104 44.49 -41.61 -6.16
CA ASP A 104 45.29 -42.77 -5.81
C ASP A 104 46.69 -42.66 -6.44
N VAL A 105 47.72 -42.99 -5.63
CA VAL A 105 49.15 -43.31 -5.92
C VAL A 105 50.20 -42.23 -5.65
#